data_AF-A0A6V8KUI6-F1
#
_entry.id   AF-A0A6V8KUI6-F1
#
_cell.length_a   1.000
_cell.length_b   1.000
_cell.length_c   1.000
_cell.angle_alpha   90.00
_cell.angle_beta   90.00
_cell.angle_gamma   90.00
#
_symmetry.space_group_name_H-M   'P 1'
#
loop_
_entity.id
_entity.type
_entity.pdbx_description
1 polymer ?
#
loop_
_entity_poly.entity_id
_entity_poly.type
_entity_poly.pdbx_seq_one_letter_code
_entity_poly.pdbx_strand_id
1 'polypeptide(L)'
;MDPGTGQTAVKLQAEAWELNIRGQLSDFVGLGRIRDADWDERRSLAIGTCAGAPVFWASSGGEVAILVGQDDETWDVAVTVPLSSVDEIASQASRMTQHHQAPRA
;
A
#
# COMPACT_ATOMS: atom_id res chain seq x y z
N MET A 1 -10.79 15.24 -13.95
CA MET A 1 -9.67 15.15 -13.00
C MET A 1 -9.99 16.12 -11.89
N ASP A 2 -10.43 15.62 -10.74
CA ASP A 2 -10.79 16.44 -9.58
C ASP A 2 -9.50 16.72 -8.77
N PRO A 3 -9.10 18.00 -8.59
CA PRO A 3 -7.92 18.37 -7.81
C PRO A 3 -8.15 18.31 -6.27
N GLY A 4 -9.27 17.77 -5.78
CA GLY A 4 -9.69 17.84 -4.39
C GLY A 4 -9.45 16.64 -3.46
N THR A 5 -8.91 15.50 -3.93
CA THR A 5 -8.55 14.37 -3.03
C THR A 5 -7.04 14.17 -3.05
N GLY A 6 -6.38 14.63 -1.98
CA GLY A 6 -4.92 14.65 -1.87
C GLY A 6 -4.31 13.27 -2.15
N GLN A 7 -3.64 13.15 -3.30
CA GLN A 7 -2.88 11.96 -3.64
C GLN A 7 -1.76 11.79 -2.60
N THR A 8 -1.76 10.65 -1.92
CA THR A 8 -0.76 10.29 -0.92
C THR A 8 0.32 9.45 -1.59
N ALA A 9 1.56 9.65 -1.15
CA ALA A 9 2.70 8.84 -1.58
C ALA A 9 3.26 8.06 -0.39
N VAL A 10 3.45 6.76 -0.57
CA VAL A 10 4.20 5.89 0.32
C VAL A 10 5.54 5.61 -0.33
N LYS A 11 6.61 5.75 0.45
CA LYS A 11 7.97 5.42 0.03
C LYS A 11 8.52 4.32 0.92
N LEU A 12 8.91 3.22 0.31
CA LEU A 12 9.65 2.13 0.94
C LEU A 12 11.06 2.13 0.34
N GLN A 13 12.07 1.98 1.19
CA GLN A 13 13.45 2.06 0.74
C GLN A 13 14.31 1.09 1.54
N ALA A 14 15.19 0.38 0.84
CA ALA A 14 16.30 -0.37 1.39
C ALA A 14 17.61 0.12 0.75
N GLU A 15 18.72 -0.53 1.06
CA GLU A 15 20.03 -0.16 0.48
C GLU A 15 20.05 -0.26 -1.05
N ALA A 16 19.45 -1.32 -1.60
CA ALA A 16 19.54 -1.64 -3.03
C ALA A 16 18.34 -1.15 -3.86
N TRP A 17 17.27 -0.69 -3.23
CA TRP A 17 16.02 -0.36 -3.94
C TRP A 17 15.19 0.71 -3.24
N GLU A 18 14.38 1.40 -4.04
CA GLU A 18 13.33 2.30 -3.58
C GLU A 18 12.05 1.97 -4.35
N LEU A 19 10.93 1.96 -3.65
CA LEU A 19 9.59 1.78 -4.20
C LEU A 19 8.71 2.97 -3.81
N ASN A 20 8.15 3.65 -4.81
CA ASN A 20 7.28 4.81 -4.63
C ASN A 20 5.87 4.47 -5.10
N ILE A 21 4.92 4.45 -4.18
CA ILE A 21 3.54 4.04 -4.43
C ILE A 21 2.64 5.25 -4.20
N ARG A 22 1.80 5.58 -5.19
CA ARG A 22 0.82 6.67 -5.11
C ARG A 22 -0.59 6.11 -5.07
N GLY A 23 -1.43 6.65 -4.20
CA GLY A 23 -2.81 6.22 -4.03
C GLY A 23 -3.64 7.26 -3.26
N GLN A 24 -4.91 6.97 -3.02
CA GLN A 24 -5.69 7.78 -2.08
C GLN A 24 -5.30 7.44 -0.65
N LEU A 25 -5.41 8.42 0.26
CA LEU A 25 -5.13 8.18 1.68
C LEU A 25 -6.00 7.05 2.26
N SER A 26 -7.27 6.98 1.85
CA SER A 26 -8.21 5.93 2.24
C SER A 26 -7.79 4.54 1.78
N ASP A 27 -7.13 4.43 0.62
CA ASP A 27 -6.63 3.16 0.12
C ASP A 27 -5.54 2.63 1.05
N PHE A 28 -4.63 3.51 1.50
CA PHE A 28 -3.58 3.13 2.45
C PHE A 28 -4.10 2.83 3.86
N VAL A 29 -5.25 3.39 4.27
CA VAL A 29 -5.95 2.92 5.49
C VAL A 29 -6.41 1.47 5.32
N GLY A 30 -6.82 1.09 4.10
CA GLY A 30 -7.22 -0.29 3.75
C GLY A 30 -6.13 -1.34 3.99
N LEU A 31 -4.84 -0.95 3.99
CA LEU A 31 -3.72 -1.85 4.34
C LEU A 31 -3.81 -2.41 5.77
N GLY A 32 -4.64 -1.83 6.66
CA GLY A 32 -4.93 -2.43 7.97
C GLY A 32 -5.56 -3.84 7.88
N ARG A 33 -6.06 -4.22 6.71
CA ARG A 33 -6.63 -5.54 6.41
C ARG A 33 -5.64 -6.49 5.72
N ILE A 34 -4.34 -6.17 5.68
CA ILE A 34 -3.36 -6.95 4.91
C ILE A 34 -3.31 -8.43 5.29
N ARG A 35 -3.64 -8.78 6.54
CA ARG A 35 -3.71 -10.18 7.01
C ARG A 35 -4.89 -10.96 6.41
N ASP A 36 -5.91 -10.29 5.86
CA ASP A 36 -7.01 -10.93 5.14
C ASP A 36 -6.60 -11.31 3.70
N ALA A 37 -5.56 -10.66 3.16
CA ALA A 37 -5.03 -10.89 1.83
C ALA A 37 -3.86 -11.87 1.90
N ASP A 38 -4.18 -13.15 2.07
CA ASP A 38 -3.19 -14.24 2.13
C ASP A 38 -2.83 -14.71 0.71
N TRP A 39 -1.54 -14.68 0.41
CA TRP A 39 -0.97 -15.15 -0.85
C TRP A 39 -1.29 -16.63 -1.12
N ASP A 40 -1.20 -17.49 -0.10
CA ASP A 40 -1.42 -18.92 -0.24
C ASP A 40 -2.90 -19.23 -0.54
N GLU A 41 -3.80 -18.31 -0.14
CA GLU A 41 -5.22 -18.35 -0.45
C GLU A 41 -5.59 -17.54 -1.71
N ARG A 42 -4.58 -17.11 -2.50
CA ARG A 42 -4.73 -16.33 -3.74
C ARG A 42 -5.53 -15.05 -3.54
N ARG A 43 -5.26 -14.32 -2.45
CA ARG A 43 -5.88 -13.03 -2.16
C ARG A 43 -4.84 -11.93 -2.08
N SER A 44 -5.15 -10.80 -2.70
CA SER A 44 -4.35 -9.59 -2.66
C SER A 44 -5.23 -8.35 -2.44
N LEU A 45 -4.61 -7.26 -1.99
CA LEU A 45 -5.21 -5.92 -1.99
C LEU A 45 -4.63 -5.11 -3.15
N ALA A 46 -5.46 -4.67 -4.08
CA ALA A 46 -5.06 -3.75 -5.14
C ALA A 46 -5.08 -2.30 -4.58
N ILE A 47 -3.91 -1.79 -4.18
CA ILE A 47 -3.78 -0.48 -3.52
C ILE A 47 -2.63 0.30 -4.12
N GLY A 48 -2.99 1.38 -4.81
CA GLY A 48 -2.05 2.35 -5.36
C GLY A 48 -1.44 1.96 -6.70
N THR A 49 -0.52 2.80 -7.15
CA THR A 49 0.20 2.67 -8.42
C THR A 49 1.67 3.01 -8.23
N CYS A 50 2.55 2.30 -8.94
CA CYS A 50 3.98 2.56 -9.00
C CYS A 50 4.41 2.65 -10.46
N ALA A 51 5.09 3.74 -10.85
CA ALA A 51 5.49 4.00 -12.23
C ALA A 51 4.35 3.85 -13.28
N GLY A 52 3.09 4.09 -12.86
CA GLY A 52 1.91 3.96 -13.72
C GLY A 52 1.28 2.56 -13.77
N ALA A 53 1.91 1.55 -13.17
CA ALA A 53 1.37 0.20 -13.03
C ALA A 53 0.62 0.03 -11.68
N PRO A 54 -0.44 -0.78 -11.62
CA PRO A 54 -1.10 -1.19 -10.38
C PRO A 54 -0.13 -1.83 -9.37
N VAL A 55 -0.45 -1.70 -8.09
CA VAL A 55 0.28 -2.35 -7.00
C VAL A 55 -0.65 -3.27 -6.21
N PHE A 56 -0.21 -4.51 -6.01
CA PHE A 56 -0.92 -5.53 -5.26
C PHE A 56 -0.13 -5.92 -4.02
N TRP A 57 -0.83 -6.11 -2.91
CA TRP A 57 -0.24 -6.43 -1.61
C TRP A 57 -0.81 -7.75 -1.10
N ALA A 58 0.05 -8.69 -0.73
CA ALA A 58 -0.37 -9.97 -0.17
C ALA A 58 0.55 -10.38 0.98
N SER A 59 -0.05 -10.81 2.09
CA SER A 59 0.67 -11.39 3.22
C SER A 59 1.12 -12.82 2.90
N SER A 60 2.32 -13.16 3.34
CA SER A 60 2.87 -14.52 3.25
C SER A 60 3.89 -14.73 4.36
N GLY A 61 3.68 -15.73 5.22
CA GLY A 61 4.69 -16.15 6.20
C GLY A 61 5.16 -15.07 7.19
N GLY A 62 4.36 -14.06 7.49
CA GLY A 62 4.75 -12.94 8.37
C GLY A 62 5.42 -11.76 7.64
N GLU A 63 5.54 -11.84 6.33
CA GLU A 63 5.98 -10.77 5.44
C GLU A 63 4.82 -10.35 4.51
N VAL A 64 5.05 -9.29 3.75
CA VAL A 64 4.11 -8.83 2.72
C VAL A 64 4.86 -8.68 1.39
N ALA A 65 4.38 -9.42 0.39
CA ALA A 65 4.78 -9.24 -0.99
C ALA A 65 4.06 -8.02 -1.58
N ILE A 66 4.82 -7.14 -2.23
CA ILE A 66 4.34 -5.98 -2.97
C ILE A 66 4.66 -6.21 -4.43
N LEU A 67 3.62 -6.40 -5.24
CA LEU A 67 3.71 -6.77 -6.65
C LEU A 67 3.34 -5.55 -7.50
N VAL A 68 4.18 -5.21 -8.47
CA VAL A 68 3.95 -4.12 -9.41
C VAL A 68 3.82 -4.71 -10.81
N GLY A 69 2.66 -4.54 -11.44
CA GLY A 69 2.41 -5.05 -12.79
C GLY A 69 0.93 -5.06 -13.15
N GLN A 70 0.59 -5.81 -14.21
CA GLN A 70 -0.78 -5.84 -14.76
C GLN A 70 -1.80 -6.45 -13.78
N ASP A 71 -1.43 -7.52 -13.10
CA ASP A 71 -2.22 -8.19 -12.07
C ASP A 71 -1.31 -8.83 -11.00
N ASP A 72 -1.93 -9.47 -10.01
CA ASP A 72 -1.27 -10.18 -8.92
C ASP A 72 -0.76 -11.58 -9.30
N GLU A 73 -0.84 -11.97 -10.58
CA GLU A 73 -0.34 -13.25 -11.10
C GLU A 73 0.79 -13.08 -12.16
N THR A 74 0.90 -11.91 -12.78
CA THR A 74 1.78 -11.63 -13.94
C THR A 74 2.63 -10.37 -13.76
N TRP A 75 3.03 -10.06 -12.54
CA TRP A 75 3.76 -8.84 -12.17
C TRP A 75 5.15 -8.71 -12.82
N ASP A 76 5.61 -7.46 -12.99
CA ASP A 76 6.95 -7.14 -13.54
C ASP A 76 8.02 -7.11 -12.44
N VAL A 77 7.66 -6.62 -11.25
CA VAL A 77 8.55 -6.46 -10.11
C VAL A 77 7.84 -6.87 -8.83
N ALA A 78 8.56 -7.57 -7.95
CA ALA A 78 8.10 -7.85 -6.59
C ALA A 78 9.19 -7.47 -5.57
N VAL A 79 8.76 -6.88 -4.46
CA VAL A 79 9.60 -6.74 -3.26
C VAL A 79 8.86 -7.32 -2.07
N THR A 80 9.60 -7.85 -1.11
CA THR A 80 9.05 -8.32 0.15
C THR A 80 9.49 -7.39 1.27
N VAL A 81 8.54 -7.03 2.13
CA VAL A 81 8.80 -6.21 3.33
C VAL A 81 8.23 -6.88 4.57
N PRO A 82 8.77 -6.58 5.76
CA PRO A 82 8.17 -7.04 7.01
C PRO A 82 6.71 -6.57 7.13
N LEU A 83 5.85 -7.43 7.67
CA LEU A 83 4.44 -7.08 7.95
C LEU A 83 4.31 -5.81 8.81
N SER A 84 5.25 -5.59 9.73
CA SER A 84 5.28 -4.40 10.59
C SER A 84 5.43 -3.09 9.80
N SER A 85 6.13 -3.10 8.66
CA SER A 85 6.23 -1.92 7.79
C SER A 85 4.88 -1.56 7.17
N VAL A 86 4.06 -2.57 6.84
CA VAL A 86 2.71 -2.36 6.29
C VAL A 86 1.74 -1.90 7.39
N ASP A 87 1.83 -2.48 8.58
CA ASP A 87 1.09 -2.01 9.76
C ASP A 87 1.41 -0.54 10.07
N GLU A 88 2.69 -0.14 9.94
CA GLU A 88 3.10 1.24 10.12
C GLU A 88 2.46 2.16 9.08
N ILE A 89 2.47 1.81 7.80
CA ILE A 89 1.81 2.58 6.73
C ILE A 89 0.32 2.78 7.05
N ALA A 90 -0.39 1.70 7.38
CA ALA A 90 -1.82 1.76 7.70
C ALA A 90 -2.10 2.65 8.92
N SER A 91 -1.24 2.59 9.95
CA SER A 91 -1.35 3.42 11.14
C SER A 91 -1.11 4.90 10.86
N GLN A 92 -0.15 5.23 10.00
CA GLN A 92 0.15 6.61 9.59
C GLN A 92 -1.00 7.18 8.76
N ALA A 93 -1.52 6.40 7.80
CA ALA A 93 -2.65 6.79 6.97
C ALA A 93 -3.92 7.06 7.81
N SER A 94 -4.17 6.22 8.81
CA SER A 94 -5.30 6.38 9.73
C SER A 94 -5.19 7.66 10.55
N ARG A 95 -3.99 7.97 11.08
CA ARG A 95 -3.73 9.22 11.83
C ARG A 95 -3.89 10.45 10.96
N MET A 96 -3.37 10.41 9.73
CA MET A 96 -3.52 11.50 8.76
C MET A 96 -4.99 11.77 8.42
N THR A 97 -5.80 10.72 8.30
CA THR A 97 -7.25 10.84 8.05
C THR A 97 -7.96 11.52 9.22
N GLN A 98 -7.62 11.16 10.46
CA GLN A 98 -8.18 11.77 11.68
C GLN A 98 -7.82 13.26 11.81
N HIS A 99 -6.59 13.65 11.47
CA HIS A 99 -6.17 15.06 11.48
C HIS A 99 -6.87 15.91 10.42
N HIS A 100 -7.21 15.35 9.25
CA HIS A 100 -7.99 16.07 8.23
C HIS A 100 -9.48 16.23 8.60
N GLN A 101 -9.98 15.46 9.57
CA GLN A 101 -11.38 15.49 10.03
C GLN A 101 -11.61 16.37 11.26
N ALA A 102 -10.57 16.88 11.93
CA ALA A 102 -10.73 17.80 13.05
C ALA A 102 -11.23 19.17 12.55
N PRO A 103 -12.33 19.73 13.11
CA PRO A 103 -12.83 21.03 12.69
C PRO A 103 -11.79 22.11 13.02
N ARG A 104 -11.53 23.01 12.07
CA ARG A 104 -10.83 24.27 12.34
C ARG A 104 -11.72 25.08 13.30
N ALA A 105 -11.29 25.19 14.55
CA ALA A 105 -11.84 26.14 15.52
C ALA A 105 -11.58 27.58 15.07
#